data_AF-A0A3A0A8Z7-F1
#
_entry.id   AF-A0A3A0A8Z7-F1
#
_cell.length_a   1.000
_cell.length_b   1.000
_cell.length_c   1.000
_cell.angle_alpha   90.00
_cell.angle_beta   90.00
_cell.angle_gamma   90.00
#
_symmetry.space_group_name_H-M   'P 1'
#
loop_
_entity.id
_entity.type
_entity.pdbx_description
1 polymer ?
#
loop_
_entity_poly.entity_id
_entity_poly.type
_entity_poly.pdbx_seq_one_letter_code
_entity_poly.pdbx_strand_id
1 'polypeptide(L)'
;MIRLGCCCAIEPAALAQAAGFDYLECTVVSLQPEADDATVAPILAAYRAAPLPVDAFNVLLPRDLKVVGPEVDWPRVGRYVA
;
A
#
# COMPACT_ATOMS: atom_id res chain seq x y z
N MET A 1 8.35 -2.50 24.29
CA MET A 1 7.07 -1.78 24.15
C MET A 1 6.40 -2.27 22.88
N ILE A 2 5.08 -2.43 22.85
CA ILE A 2 4.33 -2.88 21.65
C ILE A 2 4.06 -1.65 20.77
N ARG A 3 4.13 -1.82 19.45
CA ARG A 3 3.72 -0.81 18.45
C ARG A 3 2.38 -1.21 17.85
N LEU A 4 1.46 -0.26 17.69
CA LEU A 4 0.11 -0.46 17.15
C LEU A 4 -0.03 0.19 15.77
N GLY A 5 -0.36 -0.62 14.77
CA GLY A 5 -0.65 -0.16 13.41
C GLY A 5 -2.14 0.11 13.18
N CYS A 6 -2.44 1.03 12.25
CA CYS A 6 -3.80 1.33 11.80
C CYS A 6 -3.99 0.96 10.33
N CYS A 7 -4.89 0.00 10.06
CA CYS A 7 -5.30 -0.34 8.70
C CYS A 7 -6.24 0.74 8.13
N CYS A 8 -5.67 1.73 7.44
CA CYS A 8 -6.40 2.76 6.73
C CYS A 8 -5.60 3.32 5.55
N ALA A 9 -6.27 4.13 4.73
CA ALA A 9 -5.61 4.88 3.67
C ALA A 9 -4.73 6.00 4.27
N ILE A 10 -3.94 6.67 3.43
CA ILE A 10 -3.00 7.70 3.88
C ILE A 10 -3.70 9.00 4.31
N GLU A 11 -4.86 9.30 3.73
CA GLU A 11 -5.61 10.53 3.94
C GLU A 11 -5.97 10.78 5.43
N PRO A 12 -6.44 9.78 6.21
CA PRO A 12 -6.70 9.94 7.64
C PRO A 12 -5.46 9.84 8.56
N ALA A 13 -4.22 9.97 8.06
CA ALA A 13 -3.01 9.82 8.88
C ALA A 13 -2.99 10.69 10.16
N ALA A 14 -3.47 11.94 10.06
CA ALA A 14 -3.56 12.83 11.22
C ALA A 14 -4.58 12.35 12.26
N LEU A 15 -5.69 11.77 11.82
CA LEU A 15 -6.71 11.19 12.71
C LEU A 15 -6.17 9.93 13.39
N ALA A 16 -5.47 9.07 12.66
CA ALA A 16 -4.83 7.88 13.23
C ALA A 16 -3.77 8.25 14.28
N GLN A 17 -2.97 9.29 14.01
CA GLN A 17 -2.03 9.83 14.99
C GLN A 17 -2.74 10.35 16.24
N ALA A 18 -3.80 11.15 16.07
CA ALA A 18 -4.59 11.66 17.20
C ALA A 18 -5.27 10.54 18.02
N ALA A 19 -5.56 9.39 17.39
CA ALA A 19 -6.10 8.20 18.04
C ALA A 19 -5.04 7.36 18.78
N GLY A 20 -3.75 7.70 18.67
CA GLY A 20 -2.66 7.05 19.41
C GLY A 20 -2.01 5.84 18.71
N PHE A 21 -2.17 5.70 17.38
CA PHE A 21 -1.45 4.69 16.61
C PHE A 21 0.01 5.09 16.35
N ASP A 22 0.88 4.10 16.21
CA ASP A 22 2.31 4.30 15.99
C ASP A 22 2.69 4.36 14.50
N TYR A 23 1.90 3.72 13.63
CA TYR A 23 2.13 3.68 12.19
C TYR A 23 0.85 3.33 11.41
N LEU A 24 0.86 3.55 10.10
CA LEU A 24 -0.20 3.16 9.19
C LEU A 24 0.13 1.85 8.46
N GLU A 25 -0.92 1.10 8.16
CA GLU A 25 -0.92 -0.11 7.34
C GLU A 25 -1.72 0.15 6.06
N CYS A 26 -1.14 0.88 5.13
CA CYS A 26 -1.79 1.24 3.86
C CYS A 26 -1.80 0.05 2.89
N THR A 27 -2.48 0.18 1.75
CA THR A 27 -2.50 -0.92 0.75
C THR A 27 -1.35 -0.79 -0.25
N VAL A 28 -0.76 -1.91 -0.69
CA VAL A 28 0.22 -1.91 -1.80
C VAL A 28 -0.43 -1.38 -3.07
N VAL A 29 -1.70 -1.75 -3.32
CA VAL A 29 -2.44 -1.29 -4.50
C VAL A 29 -2.63 0.22 -4.56
N SER A 30 -2.63 0.92 -3.42
CA SER A 30 -2.63 2.40 -3.38
C SER A 30 -1.36 3.03 -3.94
N LEU A 31 -0.25 2.28 -4.02
CA LEU A 31 1.01 2.74 -4.61
C LEU A 31 1.04 2.60 -6.14
N GLN A 32 0.04 1.97 -6.75
CA GLN A 32 -0.04 1.72 -8.19
C GLN A 32 1.22 1.04 -8.77
N PRO A 33 1.60 -0.16 -8.30
CA PRO A 33 2.89 -0.80 -8.63
C PRO A 33 3.08 -1.18 -10.10
N GLU A 34 2.01 -1.22 -10.91
CA GLU A 34 2.10 -1.46 -12.36
C GLU A 34 2.13 -0.15 -13.18
N ALA A 35 2.03 1.02 -12.54
CA ALA A 35 2.18 2.31 -13.19
C ALA A 35 3.66 2.68 -13.38
N ASP A 36 3.92 3.68 -14.23
CA ASP A 36 5.29 4.18 -14.44
C ASP A 36 5.80 5.01 -13.25
N ASP A 37 7.13 5.15 -13.17
CA ASP A 37 7.79 5.91 -12.09
C ASP A 37 7.28 7.36 -11.99
N ALA A 38 6.91 7.98 -13.12
CA ALA A 38 6.39 9.34 -13.16
C ALA A 38 5.04 9.45 -12.45
N THR A 39 4.18 8.44 -12.59
CA THR A 39 2.88 8.32 -11.92
C THR A 39 3.04 7.99 -10.43
N VAL A 40 4.01 7.13 -10.09
CA VAL A 40 4.25 6.67 -8.71
C VAL A 40 4.98 7.72 -7.86
N ALA A 41 5.88 8.52 -8.44
CA ALA A 41 6.67 9.52 -7.72
C ALA A 41 5.85 10.47 -6.81
N PRO A 42 4.77 11.13 -7.27
CA PRO A 42 3.96 11.99 -6.40
C PRO A 42 3.22 11.21 -5.30
N ILE A 43 2.84 9.95 -5.54
CA ILE A 43 2.23 9.08 -4.52
C ILE A 43 3.25 8.83 -3.41
N LEU A 44 4.47 8.40 -3.75
CA LEU A 44 5.51 8.16 -2.75
C LEU A 44 5.89 9.44 -1.98
N ALA A 45 5.86 10.60 -2.63
CA ALA A 45 6.08 11.89 -1.95
C ALA A 45 5.01 12.16 -0.89
N ALA A 46 3.73 11.86 -1.16
CA ALA A 46 2.67 11.98 -0.17
C ALA A 46 2.87 11.04 1.02
N TYR A 47 3.27 9.79 0.78
CA TYR A 47 3.60 8.80 1.82
C TYR A 47 4.76 9.25 2.71
N ARG A 48 5.80 9.82 2.13
CA ARG A 48 6.95 10.37 2.90
C ARG A 48 6.59 11.61 3.71
N ALA A 49 5.59 12.36 3.28
CA ALA A 49 5.11 13.57 3.96
C ALA A 49 4.00 13.30 4.99
N ALA A 50 3.56 12.04 5.14
CA ALA A 50 2.49 11.69 6.07
C ALA A 50 2.86 12.04 7.52
N PRO A 51 1.93 12.60 8.32
CA PRO A 51 2.18 12.95 9.72
C PRO A 51 2.40 11.74 10.63
N LEU A 52 1.98 10.55 10.19
CA LEU A 52 2.23 9.26 10.85
C LEU A 52 2.97 8.35 9.85
N PRO A 53 4.05 7.65 10.25
CA PRO A 53 4.83 6.83 9.33
C PRO A 53 4.00 5.65 8.79
N VAL A 54 4.29 5.24 7.56
CA VAL A 54 3.70 4.05 6.93
C VAL A 54 4.73 2.93 6.94
N ASP A 55 4.69 2.08 7.96
CA ASP A 55 5.72 1.05 8.19
C ASP A 55 5.33 -0.32 7.64
N ALA A 56 4.07 -0.49 7.24
CA ALA A 56 3.57 -1.74 6.68
C ALA A 56 2.58 -1.48 5.56
N PHE A 57 2.49 -2.46 4.66
CA PHE A 57 1.51 -2.46 3.58
C PHE A 57 0.76 -3.79 3.55
N ASN A 58 -0.56 -3.72 3.39
CA ASN A 58 -1.45 -4.86 3.20
C ASN A 58 -2.00 -4.88 1.77
N VAL A 59 -2.88 -5.85 1.45
CA VAL A 59 -3.52 -5.98 0.12
C VAL A 59 -2.47 -5.92 -1.00
N LEU A 60 -1.57 -6.90 -1.00
CA LEU A 60 -0.47 -6.99 -1.96
C LEU A 60 -0.98 -7.05 -3.39
N LEU A 61 -2.03 -7.84 -3.67
CA LEU A 61 -2.48 -8.11 -5.04
C LEU A 61 -3.70 -7.25 -5.39
N PRO A 62 -3.78 -6.69 -6.62
CA PRO A 62 -4.96 -5.99 -7.08
C PRO A 62 -6.08 -6.99 -7.35
N ARG A 63 -7.32 -6.49 -7.26
CA ARG A 63 -8.54 -7.32 -7.33
C ARG A 63 -8.64 -8.16 -8.61
N ASP A 64 -8.11 -7.65 -9.71
CA ASP A 64 -8.17 -8.25 -11.04
C ASP A 64 -7.03 -9.26 -11.30
N LEU A 65 -5.96 -9.27 -10.49
CA LEU A 65 -4.87 -10.23 -10.63
C LEU A 65 -5.24 -11.58 -10.00
N LYS A 66 -5.73 -12.50 -10.83
CA LYS A 66 -6.05 -13.88 -10.42
C LYS A 66 -4.76 -14.67 -10.17
N VAL A 67 -4.72 -15.39 -9.05
CA VAL A 67 -3.60 -16.30 -8.68
C VAL A 67 -4.04 -17.77 -8.58
N VAL A 68 -5.32 -18.05 -8.83
CA VAL A 68 -5.90 -19.40 -8.88
C VAL A 68 -6.94 -19.48 -9.99
N GLY A 69 -7.18 -20.70 -10.49
CA GLY A 69 -8.16 -20.96 -11.55
C GLY A 69 -7.57 -20.92 -12.97
N PRO A 70 -8.39 -21.18 -14.00
CA PRO A 70 -7.93 -21.23 -15.39
C PRO A 70 -7.62 -19.85 -15.99
N GLU A 71 -8.06 -18.77 -15.33
CA GLU A 71 -7.91 -17.38 -15.81
C GLU A 71 -6.60 -16.70 -15.34
N VAL A 72 -5.67 -17.45 -14.73
CA VAL A 72 -4.42 -16.89 -14.21
C VAL A 72 -3.49 -16.47 -15.34
N ASP A 73 -3.08 -15.19 -15.32
CA ASP A 73 -2.00 -14.66 -16.15
C ASP A 73 -0.67 -14.78 -15.39
N TRP A 74 -0.02 -15.95 -15.50
CA TRP A 74 1.27 -16.20 -14.85
C TRP A 74 2.37 -15.20 -15.24
N PRO A 75 2.52 -14.79 -16.53
CA PRO A 75 3.43 -13.71 -16.89
C PRO A 75 3.19 -12.40 -16.13
N ARG A 76 1.94 -11.95 -15.98
CA ARG A 76 1.62 -10.74 -15.20
C ARG A 76 1.91 -10.92 -13.72
N VAL A 77 1.53 -12.08 -13.14
CA VAL A 77 1.86 -12.39 -11.73
C VAL A 77 3.38 -12.29 -11.51
N GLY A 78 4.18 -12.87 -12.41
CA GLY A 78 5.63 -12.82 -12.34
C GLY A 78 6.19 -11.39 -12.42
N ARG A 79 5.67 -10.55 -13.33
CA ARG A 79 6.05 -9.12 -13.40
C ARG A 79 5.65 -8.33 -12.15
N TYR A 80 4.51 -8.67 -11.54
CA TYR A 80 3.96 -7.92 -10.41
C TYR A 80 4.74 -8.13 -9.10
N VAL A 81 5.29 -9.32 -8.89
CA VAL A 81 5.95 -9.71 -7.62
C VAL A 81 7.48 -9.70 -7.67
N ALA A 82 8.07 -9.35 -8.82
CA ALA A 82 9.52 -9.29 -9.02
C ALA A 82 10.12 -8.01 -8.43
#